data_AF-A0AAE2D6I3-F1
#
_entry.id   AF-A0AAE2D6I3-F1
#
_cell.length_a   1.000
_cell.length_b   1.000
_cell.length_c   1.000
_cell.angle_alpha   90.00
_cell.angle_beta   90.00
_cell.angle_gamma   90.00
#
_symmetry.space_group_name_H-M   'P 1'
#
loop_
_entity.id
_entity.type
_entity.pdbx_description
1 polymer ?
#
loop_
_entity_poly.entity_id
_entity_poly.type
_entity_poly.pdbx_seq_one_letter_code
_entity_poly.pdbx_strand_id
1 'polypeptide(L)'
;MHKTKPSITVPYIHPNRDQLDQRAIYGFIIYLACFPAFILYIIWAYIPHEWLNSIGLTYLPSKHWAVTAPISSLIICISCLLLYTWNNRSLMQPLTSIYQIRDSYSTYHGNSTDRSYDNTGQQLNSVNLSKPIHSPIIPPLCDLDYTWVTNELYLKKNTK
;
A
#
# COMPACT_ATOMS: atom_id res chain seq x y z
N MET A 1 -25.79 -17.23 44.77
CA MET A 1 -24.35 -16.97 44.62
C MET A 1 -23.95 -17.38 43.20
N HIS A 2 -24.09 -16.48 42.23
CA HIS A 2 -23.98 -16.78 40.80
C HIS A 2 -22.61 -16.33 40.28
N LYS A 3 -21.73 -17.29 39.94
CA LYS A 3 -20.43 -16.98 39.35
C LYS A 3 -20.61 -16.71 37.86
N THR A 4 -20.47 -15.46 37.44
CA THR A 4 -20.39 -15.09 36.02
C THR A 4 -19.07 -15.57 35.44
N LYS A 5 -19.12 -16.43 34.42
CA LYS A 5 -17.94 -16.78 33.62
C LYS A 5 -17.46 -15.53 32.89
N PRO A 6 -16.14 -15.23 32.87
CA PRO A 6 -15.62 -14.10 32.12
C PRO A 6 -15.87 -14.32 30.63
N SER A 7 -16.51 -13.33 30.00
CA SER A 7 -16.71 -13.27 28.55
C SER A 7 -15.35 -13.02 27.91
N ILE A 8 -14.79 -14.04 27.26
CA ILE A 8 -13.59 -13.89 26.45
C ILE A 8 -14.02 -13.14 25.18
N THR A 9 -13.75 -11.83 25.15
CA THR A 9 -13.91 -11.01 23.96
C THR A 9 -12.98 -11.52 22.88
N VAL A 10 -13.55 -12.18 21.87
CA VAL A 10 -12.78 -12.63 20.71
C VAL A 10 -12.42 -11.38 19.89
N PRO A 11 -11.13 -11.12 19.61
CA PRO A 11 -10.74 -9.91 18.88
C PRO A 11 -11.27 -9.94 17.45
N TYR A 12 -11.67 -8.77 16.93
CA TYR A 12 -12.28 -8.59 15.60
C TYR A 12 -11.40 -9.11 14.44
N ILE A 13 -11.50 -10.39 14.13
CA ILE A 13 -11.92 -10.96 12.85
C ILE A 13 -11.75 -10.19 11.51
N HIS A 14 -10.69 -9.42 11.20
CA HIS A 14 -10.65 -8.69 9.90
C HIS A 14 -10.86 -9.63 8.70
N PRO A 15 -11.78 -9.36 7.76
CA PRO A 15 -12.17 -10.32 6.71
C PRO A 15 -11.05 -10.74 5.74
N ASN A 16 -9.93 -10.03 5.74
CA ASN A 16 -8.76 -10.31 4.90
C ASN A 16 -7.50 -10.75 5.70
N ARG A 17 -7.68 -11.59 6.73
CA ARG A 17 -6.56 -12.07 7.56
C ARG A 17 -5.62 -13.00 6.81
N ASP A 18 -6.17 -13.90 6.02
CA ASP A 18 -5.40 -14.94 5.34
C ASP A 18 -4.29 -14.35 4.45
N GLN A 19 -4.57 -13.23 3.77
CA GLN A 19 -3.56 -12.53 2.95
C GLN A 19 -2.47 -11.85 3.79
N LEU A 20 -2.83 -11.32 4.96
CA LEU A 20 -1.86 -10.69 5.87
C LEU A 20 -0.95 -11.74 6.50
N ASP A 21 -1.53 -12.86 6.92
CA ASP A 21 -0.81 -13.97 7.55
C ASP A 21 0.17 -14.62 6.56
N GLN A 22 -0.25 -14.80 5.30
CA GLN A 22 0.63 -15.28 4.23
C GLN A 22 1.82 -14.35 3.99
N ARG A 23 1.60 -13.03 3.91
CA ARG A 23 2.68 -12.05 3.71
C ARG A 23 3.69 -12.07 4.87
N ALA A 24 3.22 -12.21 6.11
CA ALA A 24 4.07 -12.32 7.29
C ALA A 24 4.93 -13.60 7.26
N ILE A 25 4.34 -14.72 6.85
CA ILE A 25 5.05 -16.02 6.72
C ILE A 25 6.20 -15.93 5.71
N TYR A 26 5.98 -15.32 4.54
CA TYR A 26 7.02 -15.23 3.50
C TYR A 26 8.19 -14.36 3.95
N GLY A 27 7.90 -13.23 4.60
CA GLY A 27 8.94 -12.38 5.18
C GLY A 27 9.75 -13.09 6.25
N PHE A 28 9.10 -13.88 7.09
CA PHE A 28 9.76 -14.67 8.13
C PHE A 28 10.67 -15.76 7.55
N ILE A 29 10.23 -16.49 6.52
CA ILE A 29 11.05 -17.51 5.84
C ILE A 29 12.29 -16.87 5.21
N ILE A 30 12.13 -15.72 4.53
CA ILE A 30 13.24 -14.98 3.94
C ILE A 30 14.22 -14.50 5.01
N TYR A 31 13.71 -14.00 6.15
CA TYR A 31 14.54 -13.60 7.29
C TYR A 31 15.39 -14.76 7.80
N LEU A 32 14.79 -15.94 8.03
CA LEU A 32 15.51 -17.13 8.46
C LEU A 32 16.53 -17.62 7.43
N ALA A 33 16.23 -17.53 6.14
CA ALA A 33 17.13 -17.94 5.07
C ALA A 33 18.31 -16.97 4.86
N CYS A 34 18.13 -15.69 5.20
CA CYS A 34 19.14 -14.65 4.97
C CYS A 34 20.41 -14.87 5.83
N PHE A 35 20.26 -15.25 7.10
CA PHE A 35 21.42 -15.51 7.99
C PHE A 35 22.35 -16.63 7.50
N PRO A 36 21.88 -17.87 7.26
CA PRO A 36 22.75 -18.94 6.78
C PRO A 36 23.32 -18.62 5.40
N ALA A 37 22.55 -17.99 4.52
CA ALA A 37 23.05 -17.54 3.21
C ALA A 37 24.19 -16.52 3.35
N PHE A 38 24.06 -15.56 4.27
CA PHE A 38 25.09 -14.56 4.54
C PHE A 38 26.36 -15.18 5.15
N ILE A 39 26.20 -16.13 6.09
CA ILE A 39 27.34 -16.84 6.68
C ILE A 39 28.07 -17.66 5.62
N LEU A 40 27.34 -18.42 4.78
CA LEU A 40 27.92 -19.17 3.67
C LEU A 40 28.64 -18.24 2.67
N TYR A 41 28.08 -17.07 2.41
CA TYR A 41 28.69 -16.06 1.56
C TYR A 41 30.01 -15.53 2.13
N ILE A 42 30.07 -15.22 3.44
CA ILE A 42 31.31 -14.81 4.11
C ILE A 42 32.35 -15.94 4.03
N ILE A 43 31.98 -17.17 4.38
CA ILE A 43 32.88 -18.32 4.34
C ILE A 43 33.48 -18.45 2.93
N TRP A 44 32.65 -18.40 1.90
CA TRP A 44 33.09 -18.43 0.51
C TRP A 44 34.01 -17.26 0.13
N ALA A 45 33.68 -16.04 0.56
CA ALA A 45 34.46 -14.83 0.25
C ALA A 45 35.85 -14.83 0.89
N TYR A 46 36.02 -15.38 2.09
CA TYR A 46 37.30 -15.37 2.80
C TYR A 46 38.18 -16.58 2.47
N ILE A 47 37.61 -17.74 2.16
CA ILE A 47 38.42 -18.96 1.89
C ILE A 47 39.28 -18.79 0.61
N PRO A 48 40.56 -19.20 0.64
CA PRO A 48 41.43 -19.15 -0.53
C PRO A 48 41.05 -20.23 -1.58
N HIS A 49 41.30 -19.94 -2.86
CA HIS A 49 40.92 -20.81 -3.99
C HIS A 49 41.49 -22.23 -3.90
N GLU A 50 42.68 -22.38 -3.30
CA GLU A 50 43.35 -23.67 -3.12
C GLU A 50 42.53 -24.64 -2.27
N TRP A 51 41.90 -24.14 -1.21
CA TRP A 51 41.05 -24.93 -0.31
C TRP A 51 39.72 -25.28 -0.99
N LEU A 52 39.13 -24.36 -1.74
CA LEU A 52 37.92 -24.59 -2.55
C LEU A 52 38.11 -25.68 -3.60
N ASN A 53 39.27 -25.65 -4.29
CA ASN A 53 39.60 -26.66 -5.30
C ASN A 53 39.80 -28.04 -4.66
N SER A 54 40.36 -28.11 -3.44
CA SER A 54 40.50 -29.36 -2.70
C SER A 54 39.16 -29.96 -2.24
N ILE A 55 38.13 -29.14 -2.07
CA ILE A 55 36.76 -29.57 -1.71
C ILE A 55 35.94 -29.96 -2.97
N GLY A 56 36.49 -29.76 -4.17
CA GLY A 56 35.83 -30.10 -5.44
C GLY A 56 34.91 -29.00 -6.00
N LEU A 57 34.96 -27.78 -5.45
CA LEU A 57 34.23 -26.63 -5.96
C LEU A 57 35.07 -25.84 -6.98
N THR A 58 35.30 -26.44 -8.15
CA THR A 58 36.18 -25.89 -9.19
C THR A 58 35.50 -24.83 -10.08
N TYR A 59 34.17 -24.68 -10.02
CA TYR A 59 33.38 -23.84 -10.95
C TYR A 59 32.72 -22.59 -10.34
N LEU A 60 33.19 -22.09 -9.18
CA LEU A 60 32.65 -20.85 -8.63
C LEU A 60 33.12 -19.61 -9.42
N PRO A 61 32.28 -18.56 -9.52
CA PRO A 61 32.67 -17.28 -10.11
C PRO A 61 33.93 -16.70 -9.45
N SER A 62 34.68 -15.90 -10.21
CA SER A 62 35.93 -15.28 -9.74
C SER A 62 35.74 -14.52 -8.43
N LYS A 63 36.76 -14.49 -7.58
CA LYS A 63 36.67 -13.88 -6.22
C LYS A 63 36.25 -12.41 -6.22
N HIS A 64 36.44 -11.68 -7.33
CA HIS A 64 35.94 -10.32 -7.50
C HIS A 64 34.42 -10.19 -7.32
N TRP A 65 33.66 -11.26 -7.60
CA TRP A 65 32.23 -11.31 -7.34
C TRP A 65 31.89 -11.18 -5.85
N ALA A 66 32.82 -11.49 -4.93
CA ALA A 66 32.65 -11.19 -3.50
C ALA A 66 32.60 -9.68 -3.20
N VAL A 67 33.13 -8.82 -4.08
CA VAL A 67 33.01 -7.35 -3.92
C VAL A 67 31.90 -6.81 -4.82
N THR A 68 31.74 -7.37 -6.02
CA THR A 68 30.71 -6.92 -6.96
C THR A 68 29.30 -7.24 -6.46
N ALA A 69 29.07 -8.39 -5.80
CA ALA A 69 27.76 -8.81 -5.31
C ALA A 69 27.11 -7.84 -4.30
N PRO A 70 27.79 -7.34 -3.26
CA PRO A 70 27.17 -6.39 -2.33
C PRO A 70 26.91 -5.05 -3.00
N ILE A 71 27.79 -4.61 -3.90
CA ILE A 71 27.61 -3.38 -4.67
C ILE A 71 26.40 -3.50 -5.61
N SER A 72 26.28 -4.60 -6.35
CA SER A 72 25.13 -4.84 -7.22
C SER A 72 23.83 -4.98 -6.43
N SER A 73 23.86 -5.64 -5.26
CA SER A 73 22.70 -5.74 -4.37
C SER A 73 22.21 -4.35 -3.90
N LEU A 74 23.11 -3.42 -3.59
CA LEU A 74 22.75 -2.04 -3.22
C LEU A 74 22.11 -1.31 -4.40
N ILE A 75 22.69 -1.42 -5.60
CA ILE A 75 22.16 -0.80 -6.82
C ILE A 75 20.76 -1.35 -7.13
N ILE A 76 20.58 -2.68 -7.03
CA ILE A 76 19.29 -3.34 -7.23
C ILE A 76 18.28 -2.86 -6.19
N CYS A 77 18.66 -2.78 -4.90
CA CYS A 77 17.77 -2.30 -3.85
C CYS A 77 17.27 -0.87 -4.12
N ILE A 78 18.18 0.04 -4.46
CA ILE A 78 17.83 1.43 -4.81
C ILE A 78 16.94 1.45 -6.06
N SER A 79 17.30 0.68 -7.09
CA SER A 79 16.51 0.55 -8.31
C SER A 79 15.10 0.03 -8.03
N CYS A 80 14.94 -0.98 -7.16
CA CYS A 80 13.63 -1.49 -6.73
C CYS A 80 12.80 -0.41 -6.02
N LEU A 81 13.40 0.42 -5.18
CA LEU A 81 12.69 1.54 -4.54
C LEU A 81 12.26 2.60 -5.57
N LEU A 82 13.12 2.96 -6.50
CA LEU A 82 12.79 3.89 -7.58
C LEU A 82 11.68 3.33 -8.47
N LEU A 83 11.80 2.09 -8.90
CA LEU A 83 10.76 1.40 -9.68
C LEU A 83 9.45 1.32 -8.90
N TYR A 84 9.49 1.00 -7.61
CA TYR A 84 8.29 0.98 -6.77
C TYR A 84 7.61 2.34 -6.74
N THR A 85 8.35 3.42 -6.48
CA THR A 85 7.79 4.78 -6.47
C THR A 85 7.25 5.19 -7.84
N TRP A 86 7.96 4.83 -8.92
CA TRP A 86 7.52 5.08 -10.30
C TRP A 86 6.20 4.37 -10.60
N ASN A 87 6.13 3.07 -10.36
CA ASN A 87 4.92 2.27 -10.58
C ASN A 87 3.75 2.80 -9.72
N ASN A 88 4.02 3.15 -8.47
CA ASN A 88 2.99 3.70 -7.58
C ASN A 88 2.45 5.05 -8.10
N ARG A 89 3.33 5.92 -8.63
CA ARG A 89 2.91 7.18 -9.27
C ARG A 89 2.08 6.96 -10.52
N SER A 90 2.34 5.92 -11.31
CA SER A 90 1.56 5.59 -12.49
C SER A 90 0.17 5.03 -12.16
N LEU A 91 0.01 4.39 -11.01
CA LEU A 91 -1.27 3.82 -10.55
C LEU A 91 -2.12 4.80 -9.73
N MET A 92 -1.48 5.78 -9.08
CA MET A 92 -2.15 6.83 -8.31
C MET A 92 -2.81 7.87 -9.22
N GLN A 93 -3.91 8.46 -8.74
CA GLN A 93 -4.50 9.65 -9.35
C GLN A 93 -3.53 10.84 -9.29
N PRO A 94 -3.63 11.83 -10.20
CA PRO A 94 -2.77 13.01 -10.18
C PRO A 94 -2.92 13.75 -8.85
N LEU A 95 -1.82 14.27 -8.30
CA LEU A 95 -1.72 14.90 -6.96
C LEU A 95 -2.66 16.09 -6.73
N THR A 96 -3.20 16.64 -7.80
CA THR A 96 -4.16 17.74 -7.79
C THR A 96 -5.61 17.27 -7.79
N SER A 97 -5.85 15.95 -7.83
CA SER A 97 -7.20 15.37 -7.90
C SER A 97 -7.88 15.32 -6.54
N ILE A 98 -9.08 15.90 -6.47
CA ILE A 98 -9.95 15.84 -5.28
C ILE A 98 -10.30 14.40 -4.88
N TYR A 99 -10.25 13.48 -5.85
CA TYR A 99 -10.62 12.08 -5.65
C TYR A 99 -9.63 11.32 -4.77
N GLN A 100 -8.44 11.87 -4.49
CA GLN A 100 -7.50 11.28 -3.51
C GLN A 100 -7.96 11.41 -2.07
N ILE A 101 -8.73 12.45 -1.74
CA ILE A 101 -9.26 12.70 -0.39
C ILE A 101 -10.65 12.05 -0.26
N ARG A 102 -11.25 11.64 -1.37
CA ARG A 102 -12.61 11.14 -1.45
C ARG A 102 -12.66 9.62 -1.27
N ASP A 103 -13.43 9.14 -0.31
CA ASP A 103 -13.70 7.71 -0.14
C ASP A 103 -15.06 7.31 -0.75
N SER A 104 -15.36 6.01 -0.73
CA SER A 104 -16.61 5.47 -1.30
C SER A 104 -17.88 5.85 -0.53
N TYR A 105 -17.74 6.36 0.69
CA TYR A 105 -18.87 6.73 1.55
C TYR A 105 -19.12 8.25 1.59
N SER A 106 -18.19 9.05 1.08
CA SER A 106 -18.35 10.49 0.97
C SER A 106 -19.53 10.89 0.07
N THR A 107 -20.43 11.66 0.67
CA THR A 107 -21.69 12.05 0.04
C THR A 107 -21.78 13.56 0.04
N TYR A 108 -21.66 14.20 -1.13
CA TYR A 108 -21.76 15.66 -1.24
C TYR A 108 -23.14 16.07 -1.75
N HIS A 109 -23.69 17.15 -1.18
CA HIS A 109 -24.92 17.75 -1.68
C HIS A 109 -24.59 18.65 -2.88
N GLY A 110 -24.50 18.05 -4.06
CA GLY A 110 -24.17 18.77 -5.29
C GLY A 110 -25.30 19.70 -5.74
N ASN A 111 -25.00 20.99 -5.84
CA ASN A 111 -25.84 21.97 -6.52
C ASN A 111 -25.90 21.57 -8.01
N SER A 112 -27.05 21.66 -8.65
CA SER A 112 -27.27 21.15 -10.02
C SER A 112 -26.39 21.78 -11.13
N THR A 113 -25.52 22.75 -10.80
CA THR A 113 -24.63 23.47 -11.70
C THR A 113 -23.27 22.79 -11.95
N ASP A 114 -22.84 21.84 -11.11
CA ASP A 114 -21.51 21.19 -11.25
C ASP A 114 -21.47 19.95 -12.17
N ARG A 115 -22.61 19.47 -12.66
CA ARG A 115 -22.68 18.28 -13.55
C ARG A 115 -21.93 18.42 -14.88
N SER A 116 -21.43 19.62 -15.21
CA SER A 116 -20.77 19.88 -16.49
C SER A 116 -19.32 19.38 -16.55
N TYR A 117 -18.66 19.08 -15.43
CA TYR A 117 -17.28 18.59 -15.41
C TYR A 117 -17.13 17.05 -15.35
N ASP A 118 -18.22 16.33 -15.03
CA ASP A 118 -18.15 14.89 -14.69
C ASP A 118 -18.47 13.92 -15.86
N ASN A 119 -18.84 14.41 -17.04
CA ASN A 119 -19.35 13.54 -18.12
C ASN A 119 -18.28 12.81 -18.98
N THR A 120 -16.98 13.02 -18.75
CA THR A 120 -15.94 12.46 -19.64
C THR A 120 -15.37 11.11 -19.17
N GLY A 121 -15.78 10.57 -18.02
CA GLY A 121 -15.14 9.38 -17.43
C GLY A 121 -16.01 8.25 -16.87
N GLN A 122 -17.33 8.39 -16.79
CA GLN A 122 -18.20 7.39 -16.16
C GLN A 122 -19.33 6.92 -17.08
N GLN A 123 -18.98 6.20 -18.15
CA GLN A 123 -19.88 5.19 -18.72
C GLN A 123 -19.56 3.84 -18.06
N LEU A 124 -20.12 3.56 -16.89
CA LEU A 124 -20.32 2.19 -16.45
C LEU A 124 -21.60 2.08 -15.59
N ASN A 125 -22.67 1.67 -16.28
CA ASN A 125 -23.77 0.84 -15.79
C ASN A 125 -24.43 1.28 -14.47
N SER A 126 -25.34 2.25 -14.53
CA SER A 126 -26.43 2.34 -13.55
C SER A 126 -27.42 1.20 -13.81
N VAL A 127 -27.17 0.05 -13.18
CA VAL A 127 -28.19 -0.98 -12.98
C VAL A 127 -29.38 -0.34 -12.29
N ASN A 128 -30.55 -0.50 -12.89
CA ASN A 128 -31.85 -0.11 -12.33
C ASN A 128 -32.01 -0.74 -10.94
N LEU A 129 -31.74 0.04 -9.90
CA LEU A 129 -32.15 -0.29 -8.54
C LEU A 129 -33.22 0.72 -8.13
N SER A 130 -34.46 0.37 -8.42
CA SER A 130 -35.66 0.97 -7.85
C SER A 130 -35.57 0.93 -6.33
N LYS A 131 -35.13 2.05 -5.73
CA LYS A 131 -35.13 2.24 -4.27
C LYS A 131 -36.58 2.38 -3.77
N PRO A 132 -36.94 1.75 -2.64
CA PRO A 132 -38.27 1.87 -2.05
C PRO A 132 -38.54 3.28 -1.54
N ILE A 133 -39.80 3.70 -1.68
CA ILE A 133 -40.36 4.97 -1.22
C ILE A 133 -40.48 4.93 0.31
N HIS A 134 -39.35 5.12 1.00
CA HIS A 134 -39.40 5.57 2.38
C HIS A 134 -38.31 6.62 2.56
N SER A 135 -38.71 7.88 2.39
CA SER A 135 -37.86 9.02 2.71
C SER A 135 -37.47 8.92 4.18
N PRO A 136 -36.18 8.75 4.53
CA PRO A 136 -35.78 8.76 5.93
C PRO A 136 -36.21 10.09 6.56
N ILE A 137 -36.76 10.05 7.78
CA ILE A 137 -37.21 11.24 8.54
C ILE A 137 -36.06 12.24 8.75
N ILE A 138 -34.82 11.73 8.76
CA ILE A 138 -33.60 12.51 8.88
C ILE A 138 -32.97 12.59 7.48
N PRO A 139 -32.68 13.80 6.97
CA PRO A 139 -32.02 13.95 5.68
C PRO A 139 -30.64 13.25 5.71
N PRO A 140 -30.16 12.75 4.57
CA PRO A 140 -28.84 12.12 4.51
C PRO A 140 -27.78 13.13 4.99
N LEU A 141 -26.91 12.69 5.92
CA LEU A 141 -25.72 13.46 6.27
C LEU A 141 -24.84 13.56 5.02
N CYS A 142 -24.76 14.76 4.48
CA CYS A 142 -23.82 15.08 3.40
C CYS A 142 -22.61 15.80 3.98
N ASP A 143 -21.44 15.50 3.43
CA ASP A 143 -20.22 16.21 3.71
C ASP A 143 -20.29 17.63 3.15
N LEU A 144 -19.69 18.57 3.88
CA LEU A 144 -19.58 19.95 3.46
C LEU A 144 -18.50 20.07 2.37
N ASP A 145 -18.78 20.84 1.32
CA ASP A 145 -17.80 21.06 0.26
C ASP A 145 -16.57 21.80 0.81
N TYR A 146 -15.43 21.11 0.80
CA TYR A 146 -14.19 21.63 1.33
C TYR A 146 -13.65 22.81 0.51
N THR A 147 -14.00 22.91 -0.78
CA THR A 147 -13.56 24.04 -1.62
C THR A 147 -14.24 25.33 -1.18
N TRP A 148 -15.53 25.27 -0.87
CA TRP A 148 -16.28 26.37 -0.27
C TRP A 148 -15.69 26.77 1.09
N VAL A 149 -15.44 25.81 1.98
CA VAL A 149 -14.85 26.07 3.31
C VAL A 149 -13.49 26.74 3.19
N THR A 150 -12.65 26.22 2.28
CA THR A 150 -11.30 26.76 2.06
C THR A 150 -11.36 28.19 1.52
N ASN A 151 -12.28 28.44 0.58
CA ASN A 151 -12.48 29.78 0.05
C ASN A 151 -12.89 30.77 1.13
N GLU A 152 -13.86 30.40 1.97
CA GLU A 152 -14.40 31.29 3.00
C GLU A 152 -13.41 31.55 4.14
N LEU A 153 -12.68 30.53 4.59
CA LEU A 153 -11.77 30.63 5.73
C LEU A 153 -10.38 31.15 5.38
N TYR A 154 -9.83 30.75 4.22
CA TYR A 154 -8.43 30.99 3.89
C TYR A 154 -8.23 31.96 2.72
N LEU A 155 -9.08 31.91 1.70
CA LEU A 155 -8.88 32.70 0.48
C LEU A 155 -9.65 34.02 0.46
N LYS A 156 -10.70 34.13 1.27
CA LYS A 156 -11.45 35.37 1.46
C LYS A 156 -10.61 36.35 2.25
N LYS A 157 -9.72 37.05 1.55
CA LYS A 157 -8.96 38.16 2.12
C LYS A 157 -9.96 39.25 2.50
N ASN A 158 -10.02 39.58 3.80
CA ASN A 158 -10.81 40.68 4.33
C ASN A 158 -10.29 42.01 3.78
N THR A 159 -10.62 42.35 2.54
CA THR A 159 -10.55 43.72 2.04
C THR A 159 -11.63 44.50 2.75
N LYS A 160 -11.23 45.21 3.81
CA LYS A 160 -11.97 46.35 4.35
C LYS A 160 -11.89 47.52 3.38
#